data_AF-A0A3A9BQN5-F1
#
_entry.id   AF-A0A3A9BQN5-F1
#
_cell.length_a   1.000
_cell.length_b   1.000
_cell.length_c   1.000
_cell.angle_alpha   90.00
_cell.angle_beta   90.00
_cell.angle_gamma   90.00
#
_symmetry.space_group_name_H-M   'P 1'
#
loop_
_entity.id
_entity.type
_entity.pdbx_description
1 polymer ?
#
loop_
_entity_poly.entity_id
_entity_poly.type
_entity_poly.pdbx_seq_one_letter_code
_entity_poly.pdbx_strand_id
1 'polypeptide(L)' 'MTELEELQLKHREEAARKRAKLKERKARAHRLIERGAILESAINEVKPADRFTNQEIEKIVYFAILSPSTITFISELGQ' A
#
# COMPACT_ATOMS: atom_id res chain seq x y z
N MET A 1 -37.92 -16.00 15.64
CA MET A 1 -37.27 -16.04 14.32
C MET A 1 -37.24 -17.47 13.86
N THR A 2 -37.56 -17.73 12.60
CA THR A 2 -37.48 -19.07 12.00
C THR A 2 -36.02 -19.40 11.65
N GLU A 3 -35.64 -20.68 11.59
CA GLU A 3 -34.29 -21.11 11.18
C GLU A 3 -33.88 -20.51 9.81
N LEU A 4 -34.85 -20.30 8.92
CA LEU A 4 -34.67 -19.66 7.62
C LEU A 4 -34.28 -18.17 7.74
N GLU A 5 -34.89 -17.43 8.66
CA GLU A 5 -34.56 -16.02 8.91
C GLU A 5 -33.16 -15.87 9.51
N GLU A 6 -32.79 -16.75 10.44
CA GLU A 6 -31.46 -16.78 11.04
C GLU A 6 -30.37 -17.10 10.01
N LEU A 7 -30.64 -18.05 9.11
CA LEU A 7 -29.72 -18.40 8.03
C LEU A 7 -29.55 -17.23 7.05
N GLN A 8 -30.64 -16.55 6.68
CA GLN A 8 -30.58 -15.37 5.82
C GLN A 8 -29.79 -14.21 6.45
N LEU A 9 -29.96 -13.98 7.77
CA LEU A 9 -29.21 -12.97 8.48
C LEU A 9 -27.70 -13.27 8.46
N LYS A 10 -27.31 -14.52 8.75
CA LYS A 10 -25.90 -14.97 8.66
C LYS A 10 -25.31 -14.76 7.26
N HIS A 11 -26.06 -15.05 6.20
CA HIS A 11 -25.58 -14.84 4.83
C HIS A 11 -25.37 -13.35 4.51
N ARG A 12 -26.26 -12.47 4.98
CA ARG A 12 -26.10 -11.02 4.80
C ARG A 12 -24.89 -10.48 5.54
N GLU A 13 -24.67 -10.94 6.77
CA GLU A 13 -23.48 -10.58 7.56
C GLU A 13 -22.19 -11.06 6.90
N GLU A 14 -22.17 -12.30 6.41
CA GLU A 14 -20.99 -12.86 5.74
C GLU A 14 -20.70 -12.11 4.43
N ALA A 15 -21.74 -11.77 3.65
CA ALA A 15 -21.61 -10.99 2.44
C ALA A 15 -21.10 -9.57 2.73
N ALA A 16 -21.61 -8.92 3.78
CA ALA A 16 -21.13 -7.61 4.23
C ALA A 16 -19.64 -7.67 4.62
N ARG A 17 -19.23 -8.68 5.40
CA ARG A 17 -17.83 -8.90 5.80
C ARG A 17 -16.91 -9.13 4.60
N LYS A 18 -17.33 -9.95 3.63
CA LYS A 18 -16.57 -10.20 2.39
C LYS A 18 -16.40 -8.91 1.57
N ARG A 19 -17.46 -8.11 1.46
CA ARG A 19 -17.41 -6.80 0.77
C ARG A 19 -16.47 -5.82 1.46
N ALA A 20 -16.52 -5.73 2.79
CA ALA A 20 -15.62 -4.87 3.57
C ALA A 20 -14.14 -5.27 3.34
N LYS A 21 -13.83 -6.56 3.45
CA LYS A 21 -12.46 -7.08 3.21
C LYS A 21 -11.99 -6.81 1.77
N LEU A 22 -12.88 -6.91 0.78
CA LEU A 22 -12.55 -6.59 -0.60
C LEU A 22 -12.26 -5.10 -0.78
N LYS A 23 -13.07 -4.22 -0.18
CA LYS A 23 -12.86 -2.77 -0.23
C LYS A 23 -11.50 -2.39 0.37
N GLU A 24 -11.14 -2.97 1.50
CA GLU A 24 -9.84 -2.75 2.14
C GLU A 24 -8.67 -3.20 1.24
N ARG A 25 -8.77 -4.39 0.64
CA ARG A 25 -7.76 -4.89 -0.30
C ARG A 25 -7.61 -3.98 -1.51
N LYS A 26 -8.71 -3.51 -2.10
CA LYS A 26 -8.68 -2.57 -3.24
C LYS A 26 -8.04 -1.24 -2.85
N ALA A 27 -8.41 -0.68 -1.70
CA ALA A 27 -7.82 0.56 -1.20
C ALA A 27 -6.32 0.41 -0.96
N ARG A 28 -5.87 -0.72 -0.38
CA ARG A 28 -4.45 -1.03 -0.21
C ARG A 28 -3.73 -1.15 -1.56
N ALA A 29 -4.28 -1.92 -2.49
CA ALA A 29 -3.69 -2.11 -3.81
C ALA A 29 -3.54 -0.79 -4.57
N HIS A 30 -4.57 0.06 -4.53
CA HIS A 30 -4.54 1.38 -5.15
C HIS A 30 -3.42 2.26 -4.57
N ARG A 31 -3.32 2.37 -3.24
CA ARG A 31 -2.24 3.12 -2.58
C ARG A 31 -0.85 2.59 -2.92
N LEU A 32 -0.69 1.27 -3.06
CA LEU A 32 0.60 0.68 -3.42
C LEU A 32 0.99 1.00 -4.87
N ILE A 33 0.03 1.00 -5.80
CA ILE A 33 0.26 1.40 -7.19
C ILE A 33 0.68 2.87 -7.27
N GLU A 34 -0.06 3.76 -6.60
CA GLU A 34 0.26 5.20 -6.59
C GLU A 34 1.65 5.47 -6.00
N ARG A 35 1.96 4.86 -4.85
CA ARG A 35 3.27 4.99 -4.20
C ARG A 35 4.39 4.39 -5.04
N GLY A 36 4.13 3.27 -5.74
CA GLY A 36 5.07 2.65 -6.67
C GLY A 36 5.39 3.57 -7.85
N ALA A 37 4.38 4.19 -8.45
CA ALA A 37 4.56 5.15 -9.54
C ALA A 37 5.39 6.38 -9.11
N ILE A 38 5.17 6.90 -7.89
CA ILE A 38 5.97 7.99 -7.33
C ILE A 38 7.45 7.56 -7.17
N LEU A 39 7.69 6.37 -6.63
CA LEU A 39 9.04 5.83 -6.46
C LEU A 39 9.76 5.68 -7.81
N GLU A 40 9.11 5.06 -8.79
CA GLU A 40 9.69 4.87 -10.13
C GLU A 40 9.98 6.22 -10.79
N SER A 41 9.09 7.20 -10.67
CA SER A 41 9.32 8.55 -11.18
C SER A 41 10.56 9.19 -10.56
N ALA A 42 10.74 9.09 -9.23
CA ALA A 42 11.90 9.66 -8.55
C ALA A 42 13.22 8.97 -8.95
N ILE A 43 13.20 7.65 -9.17
CA ILE A 43 14.38 6.90 -9.63
C ILE A 43 14.72 7.28 -11.08
N ASN A 44 13.71 7.45 -11.93
CA ASN A 44 13.87 7.83 -13.35
C ASN A 44 14.62 9.16 -13.56
N GLU A 45 14.58 10.08 -12.58
CA GLU A 45 15.38 11.32 -12.62
C GLU A 45 16.90 11.08 -12.64
N VAL A 46 17.33 9.91 -12.16
CA VAL A 46 18.76 9.52 -12.10
C VAL A 46 19.07 8.44 -13.14
N LYS A 47 18.23 7.40 -13.21
CA LYS A 47 18.39 6.27 -14.14
C LYS A 47 17.06 5.56 -14.33
N PRO A 48 16.75 5.03 -15.54
CA PRO A 48 15.52 4.29 -15.78
C PRO A 48 15.28 3.18 -14.73
N ALA A 49 14.14 3.24 -14.05
CA ALA A 49 13.75 2.37 -12.94
C ALA A 49 13.59 0.91 -13.38
N ASP A 50 13.18 0.68 -14.63
CA ASP A 50 13.03 -0.64 -15.25
C ASP A 50 14.35 -1.43 -15.39
N ARG A 51 15.50 -0.77 -15.18
CA ARG A 51 16.83 -1.39 -15.19
C ARG A 51 17.26 -1.98 -13.86
N PHE A 52 16.47 -1.80 -12.81
CA PHE A 52 16.81 -2.29 -11.48
C PHE A 52 15.95 -3.49 -11.10
N THR A 53 16.57 -4.46 -10.42
CA THR A 53 15.87 -5.56 -9.77
C THR A 53 15.16 -5.08 -8.51
N ASN A 54 14.16 -5.83 -8.04
CA ASN A 54 13.47 -5.52 -6.79
C ASN A 54 14.43 -5.42 -5.59
N GLN A 55 15.48 -6.25 -5.55
CA GLN A 55 16.50 -6.19 -4.49
C GLN A 55 17.35 -4.92 -4.58
N GLU A 56 17.62 -4.41 -5.78
CA GLU A 56 18.33 -3.13 -5.95
C GLU A 56 17.43 -1.94 -5.60
N ILE A 57 16.16 -1.98 -6.00
CA ILE A 57 15.17 -0.99 -5.58
C ILE A 57 15.06 -0.94 -4.04
N GLU A 58 15.00 -2.10 -3.38
CA GLU A 58 15.00 -2.18 -1.92
C GLU A 58 16.22 -1.50 -1.30
N LYS A 59 17.43 -1.80 -1.81
CA LYS A 59 18.67 -1.17 -1.34
C LYS A 59 18.65 0.35 -1.55
N ILE A 60 18.19 0.83 -2.71
CA ILE A 60 18.08 2.26 -3.02
C ILE A 60 17.13 2.93 -2.02
N VAL A 61 15.95 2.35 -1.79
CA VAL A 61 14.95 2.89 -0.87
C VAL A 61 15.49 2.96 0.55
N TYR A 62 16.09 1.89 1.07
CA TYR A 62 16.66 1.90 2.41
C TYR A 62 17.82 2.88 2.54
N PHE A 63 18.71 2.94 1.54
CA PHE A 63 19.80 3.91 1.52
C PHE A 63 19.27 5.35 1.57
N ALA A 64 18.25 5.68 0.77
CA ALA A 64 17.66 7.01 0.72
C ALA A 64 16.96 7.37 2.04
N ILE A 65 16.08 6.50 2.54
CA ILE A 65 15.28 6.76 3.75
C ILE A 65 16.17 6.84 5.00
N LEU A 66 17.21 6.01 5.09
CA LEU A 66 18.10 5.98 6.25
C LEU A 66 19.21 7.05 6.19
N SER A 67 19.25 7.87 5.13
CA SER A 67 20.17 9.01 5.11
C SER A 67 19.81 10.00 6.22
N PRO A 68 20.78 10.55 6.96
CA PRO A 68 20.50 11.45 8.09
C PRO A 68 19.61 12.63 7.72
N SER A 69 19.84 13.26 6.56
CA SER A 69 19.04 14.38 6.06
C SER A 69 17.58 14.00 5.83
N THR A 70 17.33 12.80 5.28
CA THR A 70 15.96 12.31 5.05
C THR A 70 15.27 11.96 6.35
N ILE A 71 15.99 11.35 7.30
CA ILE A 71 15.46 11.07 8.64
C ILE A 71 15.04 12.37 9.35
N THR A 72 15.90 13.39 9.33
CA THR A 72 15.58 14.71 9.89
C THR A 72 14.35 15.30 9.21
N PHE A 73 14.33 15.34 7.87
CA PHE A 73 13.19 15.83 7.09
C PHE A 73 11.88 15.13 7.44
N ILE A 74 11.87 13.79 7.52
CA ILE A 74 10.68 13.02 7.90
C ILE A 74 10.24 13.34 9.33
N SER A 75 11.19 13.51 10.25
CA SER A 75 10.91 13.77 11.68
C SER A 75 10.29 15.15 11.90
N GLU A 76 10.65 16.12 11.07
CA GLU A 76 10.13 17.49 11.07
C GLU A 76 8.82 17.63 10.26
N LEU A 77 8.52 16.67 9.39
CA LEU A 77 7.34 16.69 8.54
C LEU A 77 6.05 16.53 9.37
N GLY A 78 5.25 17.59 9.48
CA GLY A 78 3.96 17.58 10.17
C GLY A 78 4.03 17.94 11.66
N GLN A 79 5.18 18.44 12.13
CA GLN A 79 5.25 19.30 13.32
C GLN A 79 4.77 20.71 12.96
#